data_AF-A0A101TQS9-F1
#
_entry.id   AF-A0A101TQS9-F1
#
_cell.length_a   1.000
_cell.length_b   1.000
_cell.length_c   1.000
_cell.angle_alpha   90.00
_cell.angle_beta   90.00
_cell.angle_gamma   90.00
#
_symmetry.space_group_name_H-M   'P 1'
#
loop_
_entity.id
_entity.type
_entity.pdbx_description
1 polymer ?
#
loop_
_entity_poly.entity_id
_entity_poly.type
_entity_poly.pdbx_seq_one_letter_code
_entity_poly.pdbx_strand_id
1 'polypeptide(L)'
;MRGAGVATAGAGEDGVAAHEPAVLDTGRGRVAVLAYASVFPRGYEARPGGSGLAPLRATTLYTPWETNEWNPGLLPRVTTVPDEGDMEALREDIARARDQADVVLTSFHWGDFTRPYVLTDHEVRTARAAIDAGADAVLGHHHHLLRGIELHRGRPIFYGLGHFAFDLPGLEERLRRSAYLGRGDARLRRESARRFGEFHIGDRAGYPLLPFHPDGRLTGFAVLGWADGTVRAGFAPCVLGPDNSPRPVAASSPEGKEVIDYLERCCAYEELSTRFERDAGTFHGLPVTAVLPGD
;
A
#
# COMPACT_ATOMS: atom_id res chain seq x y z
N MET A 1 -5.70 -20.82 5.59
CA MET A 1 -5.57 -19.74 6.59
C MET A 1 -6.48 -19.96 7.78
N ARG A 2 -7.81 -19.88 7.65
CA ARG A 2 -8.74 -20.08 8.79
C ARG A 2 -8.57 -21.42 9.51
N GLY A 3 -8.42 -22.53 8.77
CA GLY A 3 -8.12 -23.85 9.35
C GLY A 3 -6.77 -23.97 10.07
N ALA A 4 -5.87 -22.98 9.90
CA ALA A 4 -4.59 -22.87 10.61
C ALA A 4 -4.64 -21.81 11.74
N GLY A 5 -5.84 -21.31 12.09
CA GLY A 5 -6.03 -20.29 13.13
C GLY A 5 -5.69 -18.86 12.70
N VAL A 6 -5.48 -18.61 11.41
CA VAL A 6 -5.18 -17.27 10.88
C VAL A 6 -6.48 -16.59 10.45
N ALA A 7 -6.81 -15.46 11.08
CA ALA A 7 -7.92 -14.60 10.68
C ALA A 7 -7.65 -13.96 9.31
N THR A 8 -8.71 -13.73 8.52
CA THR A 8 -8.60 -13.28 7.13
C THR A 8 -9.65 -12.20 6.84
N ALA A 9 -9.30 -11.22 6.01
CA ALA A 9 -10.20 -10.15 5.56
C ALA A 9 -10.02 -9.87 4.06
N GLY A 10 -11.02 -9.25 3.43
CA GLY A 10 -10.95 -8.72 2.07
C GLY A 10 -11.14 -9.71 0.94
N ALA A 11 -11.50 -10.95 1.27
CA ALA A 11 -11.95 -11.95 0.31
C ALA A 11 -12.89 -12.95 0.99
N GLY A 12 -13.88 -13.45 0.26
CA GLY A 12 -14.90 -14.33 0.81
C GLY A 12 -15.57 -15.20 -0.25
N GLU A 13 -16.42 -16.12 0.22
CA GLU A 13 -17.21 -17.01 -0.63
C GLU A 13 -18.38 -16.28 -1.32
N ASP A 14 -18.72 -15.09 -0.82
CA ASP A 14 -19.67 -14.16 -1.41
C ASP A 14 -19.33 -12.70 -1.03
N GLY A 15 -20.18 -11.76 -1.48
CA GLY A 15 -20.03 -10.34 -1.17
C GLY A 15 -20.11 -9.99 0.32
N VAL A 16 -20.86 -10.75 1.14
CA VAL A 16 -20.95 -10.46 2.59
C VAL A 16 -19.66 -10.90 3.26
N ALA A 17 -19.21 -12.13 3.00
CA ALA A 17 -18.01 -12.70 3.58
C ALA A 17 -16.73 -11.93 3.19
N ALA A 18 -16.69 -11.34 1.99
CA ALA A 18 -15.55 -10.53 1.56
C ALA A 18 -15.38 -9.25 2.38
N HIS A 19 -16.50 -8.69 2.87
CA HIS A 19 -16.59 -7.48 3.67
C HIS A 19 -16.49 -7.74 5.19
N GLU A 20 -16.38 -9.02 5.61
CA GLU A 20 -16.17 -9.34 7.02
C GLU A 20 -14.76 -8.93 7.48
N PRO A 21 -14.63 -8.22 8.61
CA PRO A 21 -13.32 -7.94 9.17
C PRO A 21 -12.70 -9.20 9.78
N ALA A 22 -11.38 -9.28 9.72
CA ALA A 22 -10.62 -10.16 10.58
C ALA A 22 -10.62 -9.56 11.99
N VAL A 23 -11.19 -10.27 12.97
CA VAL A 23 -11.23 -9.84 14.37
C VAL A 23 -10.23 -10.67 15.18
N LEU A 24 -9.38 -9.99 15.94
CA LEU A 24 -8.39 -10.60 16.82
C LEU A 24 -8.60 -10.11 18.25
N ASP A 25 -8.83 -11.04 19.16
CA ASP A 25 -8.82 -10.78 20.61
C ASP A 25 -7.37 -10.75 21.12
N THR A 26 -7.02 -9.68 21.82
CA THR A 26 -5.72 -9.54 22.50
C THR A 26 -5.93 -9.39 24.00
N GLY A 27 -4.87 -9.56 24.80
CA GLY A 27 -4.93 -9.27 26.24
C GLY A 27 -5.20 -7.79 26.59
N ARG A 28 -5.23 -6.88 25.60
CA ARG A 28 -5.41 -5.44 25.78
C ARG A 28 -6.65 -4.88 25.08
N GLY A 29 -7.46 -5.73 24.46
CA GLY A 29 -8.62 -5.32 23.67
C GLY A 29 -8.67 -6.05 22.34
N ARG A 30 -9.65 -5.66 21.52
CA ARG A 30 -9.98 -6.32 20.27
C ARG A 30 -9.61 -5.45 19.08
N VAL A 31 -8.98 -6.05 18.08
CA VAL A 31 -8.58 -5.39 16.84
C VAL A 31 -9.38 -5.97 15.68
N ALA A 32 -10.03 -5.11 14.90
CA ALA A 32 -10.64 -5.46 13.63
C ALA A 32 -9.79 -4.96 12.47
N VAL A 33 -9.61 -5.80 11.45
CA VAL A 33 -8.91 -5.45 10.22
C VAL A 33 -9.84 -5.67 9.04
N LEU A 34 -10.13 -4.61 8.30
CA LEU A 34 -10.80 -4.64 7.01
C LEU A 34 -9.76 -4.58 5.90
N ALA A 35 -10.00 -5.28 4.79
CA ALA A 35 -9.09 -5.26 3.65
C ALA A 35 -9.87 -5.12 2.34
N TYR A 36 -9.35 -4.30 1.43
CA TYR A 36 -9.98 -3.93 0.18
C TYR A 36 -8.95 -3.83 -0.94
N ALA A 37 -9.39 -3.98 -2.19
CA ALA A 37 -8.51 -3.86 -3.34
C ALA A 37 -9.08 -2.91 -4.40
N SER A 38 -8.20 -2.18 -5.08
CA SER A 38 -8.53 -1.35 -6.26
C SER A 38 -7.85 -1.87 -7.52
N VAL A 39 -6.77 -2.63 -7.36
CA VAL A 39 -5.99 -3.16 -8.48
C VAL A 39 -6.19 -4.66 -8.62
N PHE A 40 -7.14 -5.04 -9.49
CA PHE A 40 -7.41 -6.42 -9.86
C PHE A 40 -8.10 -6.51 -11.23
N PRO A 41 -8.06 -7.66 -11.92
CA PRO A 41 -8.79 -7.86 -13.16
C PRO A 41 -10.30 -7.86 -12.92
N ARG A 42 -11.06 -7.23 -13.82
CA ARG A 42 -12.54 -7.26 -13.77
C ARG A 42 -13.05 -8.70 -13.64
N GLY A 43 -13.87 -8.93 -12.64
CA GLY A 43 -14.44 -10.23 -12.29
C GLY A 43 -13.79 -10.96 -11.13
N TYR A 44 -12.80 -10.35 -10.49
CA TYR A 44 -12.21 -10.86 -9.25
C TYR A 44 -12.92 -10.32 -8.00
N GLU A 45 -13.78 -9.30 -8.15
CA GLU A 45 -14.65 -8.82 -7.09
C GLU A 45 -15.64 -9.89 -6.63
N ALA A 46 -15.91 -9.95 -5.33
CA ALA A 46 -16.98 -10.77 -4.78
C ALA A 46 -18.33 -10.29 -5.32
N ARG A 47 -19.25 -11.24 -5.49
CA ARG A 47 -20.58 -11.00 -6.06
C ARG A 47 -21.65 -11.64 -5.18
N PRO A 48 -22.93 -11.24 -5.31
CA PRO A 48 -24.01 -11.98 -4.68
C PRO A 48 -23.95 -13.47 -5.06
N GLY A 49 -23.70 -14.33 -4.07
CA GLY A 49 -23.56 -15.78 -4.26
C GLY A 49 -22.29 -16.24 -5.00
N GLY A 50 -21.27 -15.39 -5.13
CA GLY A 50 -20.02 -15.74 -5.82
C GLY A 50 -18.78 -15.20 -5.11
N SER A 51 -17.77 -16.05 -4.98
CA SER A 51 -16.53 -15.73 -4.27
C SER A 51 -15.71 -14.64 -4.94
N GLY A 52 -14.99 -13.85 -4.15
CA GLY A 52 -14.06 -12.85 -4.67
C GLY A 52 -13.52 -11.92 -3.59
N LEU A 53 -12.93 -10.81 -4.03
CA LEU A 53 -12.32 -9.77 -3.21
C LEU A 53 -13.36 -8.71 -2.81
N ALA A 54 -13.17 -8.05 -1.66
CA ALA A 54 -13.89 -6.81 -1.33
C ALA A 54 -13.40 -5.68 -2.26
N PRO A 55 -14.25 -5.16 -3.16
CA PRO A 55 -13.84 -4.20 -4.16
C PRO A 55 -13.79 -2.78 -3.59
N LEU A 56 -12.80 -2.03 -4.04
CA LEU A 56 -12.71 -0.59 -3.95
C LEU A 56 -12.33 -0.05 -5.33
N ARG A 57 -13.26 -0.15 -6.27
CA ARG A 57 -13.03 0.18 -7.68
C ARG A 57 -12.76 1.66 -7.83
N ALA A 58 -12.00 2.01 -8.86
CA ALA A 58 -11.75 3.40 -9.24
C ALA A 58 -11.85 3.56 -10.75
N THR A 59 -12.30 4.73 -11.19
CA THR A 59 -12.34 5.16 -12.58
C THR A 59 -11.14 6.06 -12.87
N THR A 60 -10.43 5.79 -13.97
CA THR A 60 -9.34 6.63 -14.45
C THR A 60 -9.84 7.56 -15.56
N LEU A 61 -9.63 8.85 -15.38
CA LEU A 61 -9.97 9.90 -16.34
C LEU A 61 -8.68 10.46 -16.96
N TYR A 62 -8.66 10.55 -18.28
CA TYR A 62 -7.58 11.17 -19.04
C TYR A 62 -8.10 12.49 -19.63
N THR A 63 -7.60 13.62 -19.11
CA THR A 63 -7.99 14.96 -19.55
C THR A 63 -6.77 15.76 -19.97
N PRO A 64 -6.88 16.78 -20.84
CA PRO A 64 -5.77 17.71 -21.04
C PRO A 64 -5.45 18.48 -19.75
N TRP A 65 -4.25 19.06 -19.64
CA TRP A 65 -3.91 19.94 -18.52
C TRP A 65 -4.59 21.29 -18.67
N GLU A 66 -4.74 21.76 -19.90
CA GLU A 66 -5.37 23.03 -20.25
C GLU A 66 -6.40 22.84 -21.37
N THR A 67 -7.42 23.70 -21.41
CA THR A 67 -8.46 23.67 -22.46
C THR A 67 -7.89 23.89 -23.86
N ASN A 68 -6.76 24.61 -23.98
CA ASN A 68 -6.11 24.94 -25.26
C ASN A 68 -4.72 24.27 -25.40
N GLU A 69 -4.64 22.97 -25.07
CA GLU A 69 -3.44 22.17 -25.25
C GLU A 69 -3.17 21.93 -26.75
N TRP A 70 -2.15 22.59 -27.33
CA TRP A 70 -1.88 22.59 -28.77
C TRP A 70 -0.65 21.76 -29.19
N ASN A 71 0.16 21.31 -28.22
CA ASN A 71 1.35 20.49 -28.47
C ASN A 71 0.96 19.03 -28.71
N PRO A 72 1.23 18.45 -29.89
CA PRO A 72 0.88 17.06 -30.17
C PRO A 72 1.75 16.09 -29.34
N GLY A 73 1.10 15.11 -28.71
CA GLY A 73 1.78 14.02 -27.99
C GLY A 73 2.12 14.29 -26.53
N LEU A 74 1.61 15.36 -25.91
CA LEU A 74 1.73 15.58 -24.46
C LEU A 74 1.00 14.50 -23.66
N LEU A 75 1.53 14.20 -22.46
CA LEU A 75 0.90 13.28 -21.53
C LEU A 75 -0.38 13.91 -20.95
N PRO A 76 -1.51 13.19 -20.93
CA PRO A 76 -2.73 13.71 -20.32
C PRO A 76 -2.57 13.84 -18.80
N ARG A 77 -3.36 14.71 -18.20
CA ARG A 77 -3.65 14.65 -16.76
C ARG A 77 -4.42 13.37 -16.49
N VAL A 78 -3.92 12.59 -15.53
CA VAL A 78 -4.57 11.36 -15.05
C VAL A 78 -5.21 11.65 -13.71
N THR A 79 -6.54 11.56 -13.63
CA THR A 79 -7.29 11.69 -12.39
C THR A 79 -7.98 10.38 -12.06
N THR A 80 -7.94 9.96 -10.80
CA THR A 80 -8.63 8.74 -10.35
C THR A 80 -9.80 9.06 -9.43
N VAL A 81 -10.93 8.40 -9.61
CA VAL A 81 -12.14 8.65 -8.82
C VAL A 81 -12.63 7.31 -8.24
N PRO A 82 -12.70 7.14 -6.92
CA PRO A 82 -13.22 5.92 -6.33
C PRO A 82 -14.71 5.76 -6.66
N ASP A 83 -15.17 4.51 -6.79
CA ASP A 83 -16.58 4.17 -6.97
C ASP A 83 -17.34 4.49 -5.68
N GLU A 84 -18.39 5.31 -5.76
CA GLU A 84 -19.09 5.78 -4.56
C GLU A 84 -19.85 4.65 -3.84
N GLY A 85 -20.31 3.62 -4.56
CA GLY A 85 -20.95 2.47 -3.95
C GLY A 85 -19.98 1.66 -3.10
N ASP A 86 -18.77 1.43 -3.62
CA ASP A 86 -17.70 0.77 -2.86
C ASP A 86 -17.24 1.64 -1.67
N MET A 87 -17.18 2.96 -1.84
CA MET A 87 -16.85 3.89 -0.74
C MET A 87 -17.91 3.88 0.36
N GLU A 88 -19.19 3.80 0.01
CA GLU A 88 -20.26 3.70 1.01
C GLU A 88 -20.18 2.38 1.77
N ALA A 89 -19.99 1.26 1.07
CA ALA A 89 -19.79 -0.04 1.70
C ALA A 89 -18.59 -0.02 2.66
N LEU A 90 -17.47 0.62 2.27
CA LEU A 90 -16.31 0.80 3.15
C LEU A 90 -16.68 1.57 4.43
N ARG A 91 -17.42 2.67 4.33
CA ARG A 91 -17.83 3.47 5.51
C ARG A 91 -18.74 2.66 6.44
N GLU A 92 -19.71 1.95 5.89
CA GLU A 92 -20.61 1.10 6.65
C GLU A 92 -19.85 -0.04 7.35
N ASP A 93 -18.91 -0.68 6.65
CA ASP A 93 -18.08 -1.74 7.21
C ASP A 93 -17.21 -1.25 8.36
N ILE A 94 -16.60 -0.06 8.23
CA ILE A 94 -15.80 0.56 9.29
C ILE A 94 -16.69 0.83 10.52
N ALA A 95 -17.91 1.36 10.31
CA ALA A 95 -18.85 1.58 11.40
C ALA A 95 -19.22 0.26 12.11
N ARG A 96 -19.55 -0.79 11.36
CA ARG A 96 -19.83 -2.12 11.93
C ARG A 96 -18.61 -2.75 12.61
N ALA A 97 -17.41 -2.53 12.09
CA ALA A 97 -16.16 -2.99 12.69
C ALA A 97 -15.89 -2.28 14.03
N ARG A 98 -16.20 -0.99 14.14
CA ARG A 98 -16.07 -0.22 15.38
C ARG A 98 -17.02 -0.74 16.47
N ASP A 99 -18.24 -1.17 16.13
CA ASP A 99 -19.18 -1.72 17.10
C ASP A 99 -18.68 -3.03 17.76
N GLN A 100 -17.74 -3.72 17.12
CA GLN A 100 -17.23 -5.01 17.59
C GLN A 100 -15.76 -4.98 18.01
N ALA A 101 -15.03 -3.86 17.90
CA ALA A 101 -13.60 -3.80 18.21
C ALA A 101 -13.15 -2.42 18.75
N ASP A 102 -12.15 -2.44 19.63
CA ASP A 102 -11.57 -1.23 20.22
C ASP A 102 -10.68 -0.48 19.21
N VAL A 103 -10.05 -1.21 18.30
CA VAL A 103 -9.17 -0.69 17.25
C VAL A 103 -9.63 -1.19 15.89
N VAL A 104 -9.81 -0.29 14.93
CA VAL A 104 -10.18 -0.61 13.54
C VAL A 104 -9.03 -0.22 12.60
N LEU A 105 -8.52 -1.19 11.86
CA LEU A 105 -7.50 -0.99 10.84
C LEU A 105 -8.09 -1.27 9.46
N THR A 106 -7.71 -0.48 8.47
CA THR A 106 -8.07 -0.71 7.06
C THR A 106 -6.81 -0.93 6.23
N SER A 107 -6.80 -1.99 5.43
CA SER A 107 -5.72 -2.34 4.53
C SER A 107 -6.18 -2.21 3.07
N PHE A 108 -5.35 -1.62 2.22
CA PHE A 108 -5.72 -1.40 0.83
C PHE A 108 -4.63 -1.83 -0.16
N HIS A 109 -5.05 -2.59 -1.17
CA HIS A 109 -4.24 -2.93 -2.35
C HIS A 109 -4.57 -2.00 -3.51
N TRP A 110 -3.83 -0.90 -3.66
CA TRP A 110 -4.25 0.25 -4.48
C TRP A 110 -3.12 0.98 -5.22
N GLY A 111 -3.49 2.01 -5.97
CA GLY A 111 -2.51 2.96 -6.50
C GLY A 111 -1.72 2.48 -7.70
N ASP A 112 -0.59 3.14 -7.93
CA ASP A 112 0.20 3.03 -9.16
C ASP A 112 1.63 2.54 -8.90
N PHE A 113 1.94 1.33 -9.38
CA PHE A 113 3.26 0.72 -9.22
C PHE A 113 4.34 1.27 -10.18
N THR A 114 3.97 2.17 -11.10
CA THR A 114 4.85 2.56 -12.23
C THR A 114 5.55 3.90 -12.02
N ARG A 115 5.04 4.75 -11.13
CA ARG A 115 5.60 6.07 -10.82
C ARG A 115 6.07 6.08 -9.36
N PRO A 116 7.34 6.42 -9.06
CA PRO A 116 7.79 6.56 -7.68
C PRO A 116 7.17 7.82 -7.05
N TYR A 117 7.06 7.84 -5.73
CA TYR A 117 6.60 8.98 -4.90
C TYR A 117 5.13 9.38 -5.07
N VAL A 118 4.56 9.22 -6.27
CA VAL A 118 3.21 9.67 -6.63
C VAL A 118 2.12 8.89 -5.88
N LEU A 119 1.14 9.63 -5.34
CA LEU A 119 -0.15 9.12 -4.91
C LEU A 119 -1.22 9.45 -5.93
N THR A 120 -2.12 8.51 -6.17
CA THR A 120 -3.30 8.76 -7.01
C THR A 120 -4.42 9.38 -6.18
N ASP A 121 -5.28 10.18 -6.83
CA ASP A 121 -6.40 10.85 -6.15
C ASP A 121 -7.30 9.89 -5.35
N HIS A 122 -7.56 8.68 -5.86
CA HIS A 122 -8.41 7.70 -5.18
C HIS A 122 -7.77 7.17 -3.91
N GLU A 123 -6.44 7.02 -3.84
CA GLU A 123 -5.74 6.62 -2.62
C GLU A 123 -5.97 7.64 -1.52
N VAL A 124 -5.68 8.92 -1.80
CA VAL A 124 -5.82 10.02 -0.83
C VAL A 124 -7.27 10.17 -0.37
N ARG A 125 -8.23 10.15 -1.31
CA ARG A 125 -9.66 10.26 -0.99
C ARG A 125 -10.15 9.08 -0.16
N THR A 126 -9.77 7.86 -0.53
CA THR A 126 -10.18 6.65 0.22
C THR A 126 -9.57 6.65 1.61
N ALA A 127 -8.27 6.90 1.73
CA ALA A 127 -7.57 6.83 3.01
C ALA A 127 -8.13 7.84 4.02
N ARG A 128 -8.33 9.09 3.60
CA ARG A 128 -8.93 10.12 4.45
C ARG A 128 -10.38 9.79 4.80
N ALA A 129 -11.17 9.29 3.85
CA ALA A 129 -12.55 8.87 4.11
C ALA A 129 -12.64 7.69 5.10
N ALA A 130 -11.70 6.73 5.05
CA ALA A 130 -11.64 5.61 5.99
C ALA A 130 -11.37 6.10 7.42
N ILE A 131 -10.40 7.00 7.61
CA ILE A 131 -10.16 7.64 8.90
C ILE A 131 -11.38 8.45 9.36
N ASP A 132 -12.00 9.21 8.45
CA ASP A 132 -13.19 10.01 8.75
C ASP A 132 -14.40 9.16 9.17
N ALA A 133 -14.50 7.93 8.65
CA ALA A 133 -15.52 6.95 9.02
C ALA A 133 -15.22 6.22 10.35
N GLY A 134 -14.03 6.40 10.91
CA GLY A 134 -13.67 5.88 12.23
C GLY A 134 -12.55 4.85 12.26
N ALA A 135 -11.86 4.60 11.16
CA ALA A 135 -10.64 3.78 11.17
C ALA A 135 -9.54 4.47 12.01
N ASP A 136 -8.77 3.69 12.76
CA ASP A 136 -7.70 4.18 13.62
C ASP A 136 -6.35 4.27 12.88
N ALA A 137 -6.18 3.51 11.79
CA ALA A 137 -5.05 3.62 10.88
C ALA A 137 -5.35 2.99 9.51
N VAL A 138 -4.63 3.47 8.50
CA VAL A 138 -4.71 2.97 7.12
C VAL A 138 -3.37 2.38 6.68
N LEU A 139 -3.40 1.18 6.09
CA LEU A 139 -2.24 0.41 5.66
C LEU A 139 -2.32 0.10 4.15
N GLY A 140 -1.65 0.90 3.34
CA GLY A 140 -1.60 0.74 1.89
C GLY A 140 -0.42 -0.12 1.43
N HIS A 141 -0.63 -0.82 0.32
CA HIS A 141 0.39 -1.59 -0.41
C HIS A 141 0.00 -1.69 -1.89
N HIS A 142 0.71 -2.52 -2.69
CA HIS A 142 0.65 -2.71 -4.16
C HIS A 142 1.75 -1.98 -4.95
N HIS A 143 2.12 -0.76 -4.55
CA HIS A 143 3.12 0.07 -5.22
C HIS A 143 4.47 -0.57 -5.53
N HIS A 144 4.83 -1.65 -4.82
CA HIS A 144 6.14 -2.30 -4.87
C HIS A 144 7.30 -1.35 -4.51
N LEU A 145 6.96 -0.26 -3.83
CA LEU A 145 7.78 0.85 -3.39
C LEU A 145 7.13 1.41 -2.12
N LEU A 146 7.92 2.09 -1.29
CA LEU A 146 7.34 2.90 -0.21
C LEU A 146 6.54 4.08 -0.79
N ARG A 147 5.55 4.55 -0.03
CA ARG A 147 4.85 5.82 -0.27
C ARG A 147 4.82 6.64 1.01
N GLY A 148 4.44 7.91 0.85
CA GLY A 148 4.39 8.87 1.94
C GLY A 148 3.51 8.40 3.09
N ILE A 149 3.73 9.03 4.25
CA ILE A 149 2.93 8.79 5.44
C ILE A 149 2.28 10.11 5.82
N GLU A 150 0.99 10.07 6.13
CA GLU A 150 0.19 11.23 6.54
C GLU A 150 -0.42 10.98 7.92
N LEU A 151 -0.55 12.03 8.73
CA LEU A 151 -1.36 12.02 9.95
C LEU A 151 -2.65 12.81 9.72
N HIS A 152 -3.68 12.14 9.19
CA HIS A 152 -4.99 12.76 8.97
C HIS A 152 -5.80 12.68 10.27
N ARG A 153 -6.22 13.83 10.82
CA ARG A 153 -6.92 13.91 12.12
C ARG A 153 -6.20 13.18 13.26
N GLY A 154 -4.86 13.21 13.25
CA GLY A 154 -4.02 12.53 14.25
C GLY A 154 -3.95 11.00 14.09
N ARG A 155 -4.52 10.43 13.03
CA ARG A 155 -4.46 8.99 12.73
C ARG A 155 -3.53 8.74 11.54
N PRO A 156 -2.67 7.72 11.60
CA PRO A 156 -1.69 7.49 10.55
C PRO A 156 -2.29 6.79 9.33
N ILE A 157 -1.90 7.30 8.18
CA ILE A 157 -2.11 6.71 6.86
C ILE A 157 -0.73 6.37 6.30
N PHE A 158 -0.42 5.08 6.20
CA PHE A 158 0.75 4.59 5.47
C PHE A 158 0.29 4.27 4.04
N TYR A 159 0.51 5.15 3.07
CA TYR A 159 -0.03 4.94 1.72
C TYR A 159 0.59 3.73 0.99
N GLY A 160 1.78 3.29 1.41
CA GLY A 160 2.51 2.21 0.76
C GLY A 160 3.66 1.71 1.63
N LEU A 161 3.56 0.50 2.16
CA LEU A 161 4.57 -0.12 3.02
C LEU A 161 5.65 -0.92 2.25
N GLY A 162 5.64 -0.93 0.93
CA GLY A 162 6.61 -1.69 0.13
C GLY A 162 6.39 -3.21 0.20
N HIS A 163 7.49 -3.97 0.19
CA HIS A 163 7.49 -5.44 0.21
C HIS A 163 7.95 -5.99 1.56
N PHE A 164 7.20 -6.91 2.16
CA PHE A 164 7.61 -7.55 3.43
C PHE A 164 7.78 -9.06 3.30
N ALA A 165 6.73 -9.74 2.83
CA ALA A 165 6.76 -11.15 2.46
C ALA A 165 6.38 -11.25 0.98
N PHE A 166 7.37 -11.34 0.10
CA PHE A 166 7.16 -11.35 -1.34
C PHE A 166 8.03 -12.41 -1.99
N ASP A 167 7.42 -13.54 -2.36
CA ASP A 167 8.10 -14.59 -3.12
C ASP A 167 7.36 -14.84 -4.44
N LEU A 168 8.13 -14.79 -5.53
CA LEU A 168 7.68 -15.21 -6.85
C LEU A 168 8.46 -16.47 -7.27
N PRO A 169 8.13 -17.65 -6.73
CA PRO A 169 8.78 -18.88 -7.14
C PRO A 169 8.52 -19.14 -8.63
N GLY A 170 9.57 -19.60 -9.32
CA GLY A 170 9.53 -19.78 -10.77
C GLY A 170 9.44 -18.45 -11.54
N LEU A 171 9.96 -17.35 -10.98
CA LEU A 171 9.95 -16.02 -11.59
C LEU A 171 10.37 -16.09 -13.05
N GLU A 172 11.50 -16.73 -13.37
CA GLU A 172 12.00 -16.84 -14.73
C GLU A 172 10.98 -17.48 -15.69
N GLU A 173 10.25 -18.52 -15.28
CA GLU A 173 9.19 -19.12 -16.10
C GLU A 173 7.98 -18.17 -16.24
N ARG A 174 7.58 -17.52 -15.15
CA ARG A 174 6.46 -16.56 -15.15
C ARG A 174 6.75 -15.34 -16.03
N LEU A 175 7.97 -14.82 -15.97
CA LEU A 175 8.49 -13.76 -16.83
C LEU A 175 8.39 -14.16 -18.31
N ARG A 176 8.72 -15.42 -18.65
CA ARG A 176 8.65 -15.97 -20.01
C ARG A 176 7.21 -16.14 -20.54
N ARG A 177 6.23 -16.35 -19.66
CA ARG A 177 4.83 -16.65 -20.05
C ARG A 177 3.90 -15.44 -20.00
N SER A 178 4.31 -14.34 -19.36
CA SER A 178 3.45 -13.18 -19.12
C SER A 178 4.03 -11.90 -19.73
N ALA A 179 3.30 -11.32 -20.68
CA ALA A 179 3.59 -10.01 -21.25
C ALA A 179 3.57 -8.89 -20.18
N TYR A 180 2.82 -9.08 -19.09
CA TYR A 180 2.74 -8.15 -17.96
C TYR A 180 4.03 -8.11 -17.12
N LEU A 181 4.85 -9.17 -17.16
CA LEU A 181 6.05 -9.31 -16.33
C LEU A 181 7.36 -9.10 -17.11
N GLY A 182 7.34 -8.88 -18.43
CA GLY A 182 8.50 -8.29 -19.10
C GLY A 182 9.41 -9.19 -19.94
N ARG A 183 9.00 -10.40 -20.35
CA ARG A 183 9.64 -11.07 -21.51
C ARG A 183 8.63 -11.44 -22.58
N GLY A 184 8.24 -10.42 -23.33
CA GLY A 184 7.87 -10.59 -24.73
C GLY A 184 9.10 -10.52 -25.64
N ASP A 185 8.88 -10.52 -26.96
CA ASP A 185 9.94 -10.33 -27.95
C ASP A 185 10.68 -8.98 -27.77
N ALA A 186 11.68 -8.72 -28.61
CA ALA A 186 12.45 -7.47 -28.53
C ALA A 186 11.58 -6.21 -28.65
N ARG A 187 10.40 -6.29 -29.27
CA ARG A 187 9.46 -5.17 -29.38
C ARG A 187 8.76 -4.95 -28.04
N LEU A 188 8.18 -5.97 -27.43
CA LEU A 188 7.48 -5.85 -26.15
C LEU A 188 8.40 -5.38 -25.01
N ARG A 189 9.68 -5.79 -25.01
CA ARG A 189 10.67 -5.24 -24.06
C ARG A 189 10.91 -3.74 -24.26
N ARG A 190 11.01 -3.28 -25.52
CA ARG A 190 11.13 -1.84 -25.83
C ARG A 190 9.87 -1.08 -25.45
N GLU A 191 8.70 -1.65 -25.66
CA GLU A 191 7.41 -1.04 -25.27
C GLU A 191 7.30 -0.93 -23.74
N SER A 192 7.66 -1.98 -23.00
CA SER A 192 7.70 -1.96 -21.52
C SER A 192 8.67 -0.90 -20.99
N ALA A 193 9.90 -0.87 -21.51
CA ALA A 193 10.89 0.14 -21.13
C ALA A 193 10.45 1.57 -21.47
N ARG A 194 9.76 1.78 -22.61
CA ARG A 194 9.17 3.09 -22.96
C ARG A 194 8.03 3.49 -22.04
N ARG A 195 7.21 2.52 -21.61
CA ARG A 195 6.02 2.77 -20.81
C ARG A 195 6.35 3.02 -19.34
N PHE A 196 7.29 2.27 -18.78
CA PHE A 196 7.57 2.26 -17.33
C PHE A 196 8.99 2.73 -16.97
N GLY A 197 9.83 3.03 -17.96
CA GLY A 197 11.21 3.47 -17.71
C GLY A 197 12.01 2.44 -16.90
N GLU A 198 12.77 2.91 -15.92
CA GLU A 198 13.53 2.06 -14.99
C GLU A 198 12.65 1.25 -14.03
N PHE A 199 11.39 1.66 -13.85
CA PHE A 199 10.41 1.00 -12.97
C PHE A 199 9.69 -0.17 -13.65
N HIS A 200 10.04 -0.52 -14.88
CA HIS A 200 9.51 -1.72 -15.54
C HIS A 200 9.81 -2.98 -14.73
N ILE A 201 8.88 -3.94 -14.73
CA ILE A 201 9.09 -5.25 -14.12
C ILE A 201 10.04 -6.08 -15.00
N GLY A 202 11.06 -6.69 -14.40
CA GLY A 202 12.01 -7.53 -15.12
C GLY A 202 13.17 -8.01 -14.26
N ASP A 203 14.08 -8.77 -14.87
CA ASP A 203 15.26 -9.35 -14.21
C ASP A 203 16.09 -8.26 -13.50
N ARG A 204 16.56 -8.57 -12.27
CA ARG A 204 17.42 -7.69 -11.47
C ARG A 204 18.69 -8.43 -11.06
N ALA A 205 19.84 -7.91 -11.47
CA ALA A 205 21.13 -8.49 -11.12
C ALA A 205 21.29 -8.57 -9.59
N GLY A 206 21.62 -9.77 -9.10
CA GLY A 206 21.78 -10.04 -7.66
C GLY A 206 20.47 -10.16 -6.87
N TYR A 207 19.30 -10.02 -7.48
CA TYR A 207 17.98 -10.10 -6.82
C TYR A 207 17.03 -11.02 -7.60
N PRO A 208 17.25 -12.34 -7.58
CA PRO A 208 16.53 -13.30 -8.42
C PRO A 208 15.04 -13.47 -8.06
N LEU A 209 14.63 -12.99 -6.89
CA LEU A 209 13.24 -13.10 -6.40
C LEU A 209 12.48 -11.77 -6.45
N LEU A 210 13.13 -10.66 -6.79
CA LEU A 210 12.54 -9.31 -6.77
C LEU A 210 12.67 -8.64 -8.14
N PRO A 211 11.66 -8.76 -9.03
CA PRO A 211 11.71 -8.20 -10.38
C PRO A 211 11.38 -6.70 -10.47
N PHE A 212 11.54 -5.95 -9.37
CA PHE A 212 11.15 -4.54 -9.29
C PHE A 212 12.35 -3.61 -9.25
N HIS A 213 12.13 -2.31 -9.42
CA HIS A 213 13.17 -1.29 -9.26
C HIS A 213 13.96 -1.49 -7.94
N PRO A 214 15.28 -1.19 -7.89
CA PRO A 214 16.08 -1.31 -6.66
C PRO A 214 15.47 -0.63 -5.43
N ASP A 215 14.75 0.49 -5.60
CA ASP A 215 14.03 1.17 -4.52
C ASP A 215 12.97 0.27 -3.84
N GLY A 216 12.46 -0.77 -4.52
CA GLY A 216 11.54 -1.75 -3.93
C GLY A 216 12.18 -2.59 -2.83
N ARG A 217 13.51 -2.50 -2.65
CA ARG A 217 14.22 -3.12 -1.51
C ARG A 217 14.04 -2.31 -0.23
N LEU A 218 13.73 -1.02 -0.34
CA LEU A 218 13.43 -0.16 0.80
C LEU A 218 12.03 -0.50 1.30
N THR A 219 11.93 -0.91 2.56
CA THR A 219 10.69 -1.42 3.14
C THR A 219 10.65 -1.18 4.64
N GLY A 220 9.63 -1.70 5.32
CA GLY A 220 9.52 -1.68 6.76
C GLY A 220 8.16 -2.15 7.23
N PHE A 221 7.89 -1.98 8.50
CA PHE A 221 6.57 -2.23 9.07
C PHE A 221 6.10 -1.04 9.90
N ALA A 222 4.80 -0.79 9.82
CA ALA A 222 4.14 0.17 10.69
C ALA A 222 4.14 -0.38 12.13
N VAL A 223 4.54 0.46 13.07
CA VAL A 223 4.46 0.21 14.51
C VAL A 223 3.43 1.15 15.07
N LEU A 224 2.33 0.59 15.59
CA LEU A 224 1.20 1.38 16.06
C LEU A 224 0.97 1.09 17.54
N GLY A 225 0.89 2.15 18.33
CA GLY A 225 0.61 2.10 19.76
C GLY A 225 -0.67 2.84 20.08
N TRP A 226 -1.56 2.24 20.87
CA TRP A 226 -2.78 2.88 21.36
C TRP A 226 -2.70 3.09 22.86
N ALA A 227 -3.01 4.31 23.29
CA ALA A 227 -3.22 4.66 24.69
C ALA A 227 -4.23 5.80 24.77
N ASP A 228 -5.21 5.69 25.66
CA ASP A 228 -6.17 6.75 25.98
C ASP A 228 -6.86 7.36 24.74
N GLY A 229 -7.25 6.51 23.79
CA GLY A 229 -7.90 6.92 22.54
C GLY A 229 -6.99 7.59 21.51
N THR A 230 -5.69 7.70 21.78
CA THR A 230 -4.69 8.27 20.86
C THR A 230 -3.86 7.17 20.18
N VAL A 231 -3.60 7.33 18.88
CA VAL A 231 -2.64 6.48 18.14
C VAL A 231 -1.29 7.15 18.10
N ARG A 232 -0.25 6.42 18.49
CA ARG A 232 1.15 6.74 18.20
C ARG A 232 1.59 5.92 17.00
N ALA A 233 2.18 6.60 16.03
CA ALA A 233 2.66 5.99 14.81
C ALA A 233 4.19 5.94 14.80
N GLY A 234 4.71 4.79 14.37
CA GLY A 234 6.12 4.56 14.14
C GLY A 234 6.32 3.74 12.89
N PHE A 235 7.54 3.77 12.37
CA PHE A 235 7.98 2.99 11.23
C PHE A 235 9.32 2.37 11.57
N ALA A 236 9.41 1.05 11.45
CA ALA A 236 10.67 0.34 11.62
C ALA A 236 11.25 0.04 10.23
N PRO A 237 12.36 0.69 9.85
CA PRO A 237 12.91 0.55 8.52
C PRO A 237 13.59 -0.81 8.33
N CYS A 238 13.40 -1.37 7.14
CA CYS A 238 13.98 -2.62 6.71
C CYS A 238 14.55 -2.48 5.30
N VAL A 239 15.51 -3.34 4.97
CA VAL A 239 16.00 -3.51 3.60
C VAL A 239 15.88 -4.97 3.21
N LEU A 240 15.35 -5.25 2.01
CA LEU A 240 15.32 -6.59 1.45
C LEU A 240 16.70 -7.00 0.93
N GLY A 241 17.13 -8.21 1.31
CA GLY A 241 18.27 -8.88 0.71
C GLY A 241 17.92 -9.61 -0.61
N PRO A 242 18.92 -10.22 -1.28
CA PRO A 242 18.72 -11.07 -2.47
C PRO A 242 17.73 -12.23 -2.31
N ASP A 243 17.51 -12.67 -1.07
CA ASP A 243 16.59 -13.74 -0.68
C ASP A 243 15.19 -13.21 -0.33
N ASN A 244 14.92 -11.91 -0.53
CA ASN A 244 13.70 -11.19 -0.15
C ASN A 244 13.36 -11.24 1.35
N SER A 245 14.32 -11.62 2.21
CA SER A 245 14.14 -11.52 3.65
C SER A 245 14.28 -10.05 4.09
N PRO A 246 13.29 -9.47 4.79
CA PRO A 246 13.41 -8.12 5.32
C PRO A 246 14.39 -8.10 6.49
N ARG A 247 15.45 -7.30 6.37
CA ARG A 247 16.41 -7.05 7.45
C ARG A 247 16.14 -5.69 8.09
N PRO A 248 15.76 -5.63 9.37
CA PRO A 248 15.65 -4.39 10.11
C PRO A 248 16.97 -3.64 10.16
N VAL A 249 16.91 -2.31 10.04
CA VAL A 249 18.07 -1.41 10.09
C VAL A 249 17.75 -0.22 10.99
N ALA A 250 18.74 0.33 11.68
CA ALA A 250 18.57 1.59 12.41
C ALA A 250 18.51 2.75 11.41
N ALA A 251 17.64 3.73 11.64
CA ALA A 251 17.48 4.91 10.77
C ALA A 251 18.74 5.79 10.73
N SER A 252 19.62 5.68 11.74
CA SER A 252 20.95 6.29 11.79
C SER A 252 22.03 5.54 11.00
N SER A 253 21.80 4.27 10.62
CA SER A 253 22.71 3.53 9.75
C SER A 253 22.64 4.06 8.31
N PRO A 254 23.68 3.85 7.46
CA PRO A 254 23.62 4.29 6.06
C PRO A 254 22.41 3.76 5.29
N GLU A 255 22.07 2.48 5.48
CA GLU A 255 20.94 1.82 4.81
C GLU A 255 19.60 2.30 5.37
N GLY A 256 19.47 2.45 6.69
CA GLY A 256 18.24 2.98 7.29
C GLY A 256 18.03 4.45 6.98
N LYS A 257 19.10 5.24 6.83
CA LYS A 257 19.03 6.61 6.34
C LYS A 257 18.44 6.66 4.94
N GLU A 258 18.84 5.76 4.04
CA GLU A 258 18.27 5.68 2.70
C GLU A 258 16.76 5.41 2.73
N VAL A 259 16.29 4.50 3.60
CA VAL A 259 14.86 4.20 3.77
C VAL A 259 14.08 5.43 4.26
N ILE A 260 14.56 6.09 5.31
CA ILE A 260 13.85 7.26 5.87
C ILE A 260 13.92 8.47 4.94
N ASP A 261 15.06 8.70 4.28
CA ASP A 261 15.19 9.77 3.27
C ASP A 261 14.24 9.52 2.09
N TYR A 262 14.01 8.25 1.70
CA TYR A 262 13.03 7.92 0.67
C TYR A 262 11.60 8.26 1.11
N LEU A 263 11.22 7.96 2.35
CA LEU A 263 9.92 8.34 2.91
C LEU A 263 9.76 9.86 3.01
N GLU A 264 10.78 10.58 3.46
CA GLU A 264 10.81 12.05 3.49
C GLU A 264 10.58 12.62 2.09
N ARG A 265 11.22 12.05 1.05
CA ARG A 265 10.98 12.44 -0.35
C ARG A 265 9.55 12.15 -0.80
N CYS A 266 8.97 11.01 -0.42
CA CYS A 266 7.57 10.72 -0.73
C CYS A 266 6.64 11.76 -0.10
N CYS A 267 6.83 12.09 1.17
CA CYS A 267 6.03 13.10 1.86
C CYS A 267 6.20 14.49 1.24
N ALA A 268 7.43 14.90 0.94
CA ALA A 268 7.70 16.19 0.32
C ALA A 268 7.09 16.30 -1.09
N TYR A 269 7.13 15.23 -1.89
CA TYR A 269 6.58 15.19 -3.24
C TYR A 269 5.06 15.39 -3.25
N GLU A 270 4.37 14.80 -2.27
CA GLU A 270 2.91 14.86 -2.12
C GLU A 270 2.46 15.95 -1.13
N GLU A 271 3.37 16.83 -0.72
CA GLU A 271 3.13 17.92 0.23
C GLU A 271 2.47 17.45 1.55
N LEU A 272 2.82 16.24 2.01
CA LEU A 272 2.31 15.67 3.26
C LEU A 272 3.07 16.26 4.44
N SER A 273 2.34 16.92 5.34
CA SER A 273 2.89 17.51 6.57
C SER A 273 3.18 16.44 7.63
N THR A 274 4.32 15.78 7.48
CA THR A 274 4.80 14.70 8.35
C THR A 274 6.29 14.85 8.60
N ARG A 275 6.73 14.69 9.85
CA ARG A 275 8.14 14.67 10.24
C ARG A 275 8.51 13.32 10.86
N PHE A 276 9.80 12.97 10.75
CA PHE A 276 10.34 11.69 11.21
C PHE A 276 11.39 11.92 12.30
N GLU A 277 11.17 11.35 13.47
CA GLU A 277 12.19 11.31 14.54
C GLU A 277 12.86 9.93 14.50
N ARG A 278 14.09 9.90 13.95
CA ARG A 278 14.85 8.68 13.66
C ARG A 278 15.27 7.99 14.96
N ASP A 279 15.13 6.66 14.99
CA ASP A 279 15.54 5.82 16.13
C ASP A 279 14.96 6.25 17.50
N ALA A 280 13.76 6.85 17.49
CA ALA A 280 13.07 7.38 18.68
C ALA A 280 12.66 6.30 19.70
N GLY A 281 12.73 5.02 19.34
CA GLY A 281 12.41 3.94 20.26
C GLY A 281 12.70 2.56 19.69
N THR A 282 12.19 1.53 20.37
CA THR A 282 12.28 0.15 19.89
C THR A 282 10.96 -0.59 20.04
N PHE A 283 10.73 -1.56 19.16
CA PHE A 283 9.61 -2.50 19.23
C PHE A 283 10.15 -3.91 19.09
N HIS A 284 10.07 -4.73 20.15
CA HIS A 284 10.70 -6.06 20.21
C HIS A 284 12.20 -6.06 19.81
N GLY A 285 12.94 -5.03 20.21
CA GLY A 285 14.36 -4.86 19.89
C GLY A 285 14.64 -4.29 18.50
N LEU A 286 13.61 -4.01 17.70
CA LEU A 286 13.73 -3.40 16.38
C LEU A 286 13.74 -1.88 16.52
N PRO A 287 14.67 -1.14 15.89
CA PRO A 287 14.68 0.32 15.94
C PRO A 287 13.44 0.90 15.24
N VAL A 288 12.83 1.91 15.85
CA VAL A 288 11.60 2.55 15.37
C VAL A 288 11.84 4.04 15.20
N THR A 289 11.55 4.54 14.01
CA THR A 289 11.42 5.97 13.73
C THR A 289 10.01 6.40 14.10
N ALA A 290 9.85 7.42 14.95
CA ALA A 290 8.54 7.97 15.26
C ALA A 290 8.03 8.81 14.08
N VAL A 291 6.74 8.68 13.79
CA VAL A 291 6.02 9.46 12.77
C VAL A 291 5.20 10.51 13.51
N LEU A 292 5.51 11.78 13.25
CA LEU A 292 4.96 12.93 13.97
C LEU A 292 4.33 13.92 12.97
N PRO A 293 3.36 14.74 13.40
CA PRO A 293 2.80 15.77 12.53
C PRO A 293 3.91 16.76 12.17
N GLY A 294 3.86 17.29 10.95
CA GLY A 294 4.72 18.41 10.56
C GLY A 294 4.41 19.67 11.36
N ASP A 295 5.33 20.64 11.28
CA ASP A 295 5.26 21.91 12.00
C ASP A 295 4.25 22.90 11.36
#